data_AF-A0AAV2NKQ8-F1
#
_entry.id   AF-A0AAV2NKQ8-F1
#
_cell.length_a   1.000
_cell.length_b   1.000
_cell.length_c   1.000
_cell.angle_alpha   90.00
_cell.angle_beta   90.00
_cell.angle_gamma   90.00
#
_symmetry.space_group_name_H-M   'P 1'
#
loop_
_entity.id
_entity.type
_entity.pdbx_description
1 polymer ?
#
loop_
_entity_poly.entity_id
_entity_poly.type
_entity_poly.pdbx_seq_one_letter_code
_entity_poly.pdbx_strand_id
1 'polypeptide(L)'
;MFRSTRYLISALHRIKDRYLHTCDQHLSDVAEYESPNTDEYKKGPTEGRSLYLDAQATTTLDSRVLDKMMPYLTVYHGNPHSRTRMYGWESEAAVKHARQQIADLIGADK
;
A
#
# COMPACT_ATOMS: atom_id res chain seq x y z
N MET A 1 26.69 -7.68 50.38
CA MET A 1 26.00 -8.75 49.63
C MET A 1 25.74 -8.26 48.20
N PHE A 2 26.78 -8.27 47.35
CA PHE A 2 26.72 -7.69 46.00
C PHE A 2 26.49 -8.81 44.97
N ARG A 3 25.24 -9.01 44.56
CA ARG A 3 24.89 -9.98 43.51
C ARG A 3 25.14 -9.37 42.12
N SER A 4 26.27 -9.77 41.54
CA SER A 4 26.52 -10.03 40.11
C SER A 4 25.93 -9.05 39.08
N THR A 5 26.73 -8.07 38.68
CA THR A 5 26.57 -7.25 37.46
C THR A 5 26.67 -8.05 36.15
N ARG A 6 26.90 -9.37 36.20
CA ARG A 6 27.05 -10.22 35.00
C ARG A 6 25.75 -10.46 34.23
N TYR A 7 24.59 -10.27 34.87
CA TYR A 7 23.29 -10.47 34.22
C TYR A 7 22.87 -9.29 33.31
N LEU A 8 23.38 -8.10 33.56
CA LEU A 8 23.01 -6.90 32.80
C LEU A 8 23.80 -6.80 31.49
N ILE A 9 25.08 -7.21 31.50
CA ILE A 9 25.93 -7.26 30.31
C ILE A 9 25.47 -8.37 29.35
N SER A 10 25.06 -9.54 29.87
CA SER A 10 24.52 -10.61 29.01
C SER A 10 23.17 -10.23 28.41
N ALA A 11 22.31 -9.50 29.14
CA ALA A 11 21.06 -8.98 28.61
C ALA A 11 21.28 -7.91 27.52
N LEU A 12 22.27 -7.03 27.68
CA LEU A 12 22.60 -6.00 26.68
C LEU A 12 23.27 -6.58 25.44
N HIS A 13 24.16 -7.58 25.56
CA HIS A 13 24.66 -8.31 24.39
C HIS A 13 23.53 -9.07 23.66
N ARG A 14 22.62 -9.68 24.40
CA ARG A 14 21.44 -10.36 23.84
C ARG A 14 20.45 -9.41 23.15
N ILE A 15 20.49 -8.11 23.44
CA ILE A 15 19.73 -7.09 22.72
C ILE A 15 20.47 -6.63 21.45
N LYS A 16 21.81 -6.57 21.47
CA LYS A 16 22.62 -6.20 20.29
C LYS A 16 22.57 -7.26 19.18
N ASP A 17 22.42 -8.54 19.55
CA ASP A 17 22.24 -9.66 18.61
C ASP A 17 20.79 -9.86 18.15
N ARG A 18 19.83 -9.11 18.72
CA ARG A 18 18.55 -8.90 18.06
C ARG A 18 18.74 -7.82 17.01
N TYR A 19 19.38 -8.22 15.91
CA TYR A 19 19.04 -7.68 14.62
C TYR A 19 17.52 -7.71 14.55
N LEU A 20 16.88 -6.54 14.56
CA LEU A 20 15.59 -6.41 13.95
C LEU A 20 15.77 -7.04 12.56
N HIS A 21 15.06 -8.12 12.28
CA HIS A 21 14.64 -8.39 10.91
C HIS A 21 13.64 -7.28 10.51
N THR A 22 14.07 -6.02 10.56
CA THR A 22 13.64 -5.06 9.56
C THR A 22 14.25 -5.62 8.30
N CYS A 23 13.37 -6.14 7.46
CA CYS A 23 13.65 -6.57 6.10
C CYS A 23 14.70 -5.60 5.53
N ASP A 24 15.94 -6.05 5.42
CA ASP A 24 17.00 -5.36 4.70
C ASP A 24 16.70 -5.57 3.21
N GLN A 25 15.53 -5.09 2.79
CA GLN A 25 15.21 -4.93 1.39
C GLN A 25 16.05 -3.74 0.96
N HIS A 26 17.09 -4.05 0.20
CA HIS A 26 17.86 -3.06 -0.52
C HIS A 26 16.84 -2.21 -1.29
N LEU A 27 16.94 -0.88 -1.27
CA LEU A 27 15.92 0.00 -1.88
C LEU A 27 15.73 -0.29 -3.39
N SER A 28 16.72 -0.94 -4.02
CA SER A 28 16.65 -1.50 -5.37
C SER A 28 15.71 -2.70 -5.51
N ASP A 29 15.52 -3.50 -4.45
CA ASP A 29 14.63 -4.67 -4.43
C ASP A 29 13.16 -4.27 -4.41
N VAL A 30 12.86 -3.02 -4.01
CA VAL A 30 11.50 -2.45 -4.00
C VAL A 30 11.19 -1.71 -5.32
N ALA A 31 12.21 -1.36 -6.09
CA ALA A 31 12.10 -0.57 -7.32
C ALA A 31 11.81 -1.43 -8.57
N GLU A 32 11.96 -2.75 -8.47
CA GLU A 32 11.65 -3.69 -9.54
C GLU A 32 10.44 -4.55 -9.16
N TYR A 33 9.26 -3.93 -9.06
CA TYR A 33 8.02 -4.70 -9.23
C TYR A 33 7.86 -5.02 -10.72
N GLU A 34 8.59 -6.03 -11.19
CA GLU A 34 8.15 -6.74 -12.38
C GLU A 34 6.86 -7.46 -12.01
N SER A 35 5.75 -6.95 -12.54
CA SER A 35 4.46 -7.63 -12.40
C SER A 35 4.62 -9.04 -12.98
N PRO A 36 4.43 -10.11 -12.18
CA PRO A 36 4.37 -11.47 -12.70
C PRO A 36 3.03 -11.62 -13.42
N ASN A 37 2.85 -10.90 -14.54
CA ASN A 37 1.65 -10.95 -15.36
C ASN A 37 1.64 -12.26 -16.14
N THR A 38 1.42 -13.37 -15.44
CA THR A 38 0.43 -14.28 -15.99
C THR A 38 -0.93 -13.71 -15.60
N ASP A 39 -1.82 -13.54 -16.58
CA ASP A 39 -3.22 -13.12 -16.38
C ASP A 39 -4.04 -14.16 -15.56
N GLU A 40 -3.38 -15.00 -14.77
CA GLU A 40 -3.98 -16.05 -13.94
C GLU A 40 -4.90 -15.48 -12.87
N TYR A 41 -4.60 -14.31 -12.30
CA TYR A 41 -5.51 -13.63 -11.38
C TYR A 41 -6.80 -13.14 -12.08
N LYS A 42 -6.80 -12.99 -13.42
CA LYS A 42 -8.00 -12.72 -14.22
C LYS A 42 -8.77 -14.01 -14.53
N LYS A 43 -8.13 -15.18 -14.44
CA LYS A 43 -8.81 -16.48 -14.53
C LYS A 43 -9.53 -16.76 -13.20
N GLY A 44 -10.67 -16.09 -13.00
CA GLY A 44 -11.70 -16.62 -12.11
C GLY A 44 -12.17 -18.00 -12.59
N PRO A 45 -12.98 -18.73 -11.81
CA PRO A 45 -13.49 -20.04 -12.22
C PRO A 45 -14.12 -19.93 -13.62
N THR A 46 -13.43 -20.50 -14.61
CA THR A 46 -13.71 -20.35 -16.04
C THR A 46 -14.86 -21.22 -16.51
N GLU A 47 -15.32 -22.16 -15.68
CA GLU A 47 -16.42 -23.04 -16.05
C GLU A 47 -17.76 -22.29 -15.96
N GLY A 48 -18.36 -22.03 -17.13
CA GLY A 48 -19.71 -21.48 -17.26
C GLY A 48 -19.85 -19.96 -17.19
N ARG A 49 -18.75 -19.20 -17.12
CA ARG A 49 -18.80 -17.73 -17.19
C ARG A 49 -18.69 -17.24 -18.63
N SER A 50 -19.56 -16.30 -19.02
CA SER A 50 -19.52 -15.67 -20.33
C SER A 50 -18.32 -14.73 -20.46
N LEU A 51 -17.87 -14.52 -21.70
CA LEU A 51 -16.88 -13.49 -22.01
C LEU A 51 -17.50 -12.10 -21.78
N TYR A 52 -16.73 -11.21 -21.15
CA TYR A 52 -17.14 -9.83 -20.92
C TYR A 52 -16.71 -8.95 -22.11
N LEU A 53 -17.66 -8.62 -22.99
CA LEU A 53 -17.42 -7.83 -24.20
C LEU A 53 -18.10 -6.45 -24.16
N ASP A 54 -18.46 -5.97 -22.96
CA ASP A 54 -19.20 -4.72 -22.76
C ASP A 54 -18.41 -3.70 -21.92
N ALA A 55 -17.17 -3.44 -22.33
CA ALA A 55 -16.30 -2.48 -21.64
C ALA A 55 -16.78 -1.03 -21.73
N GLN A 56 -17.74 -0.73 -22.62
CA GLN A 56 -18.36 0.60 -22.72
C GLN A 56 -19.37 0.86 -21.60
N ALA A 57 -20.05 -0.18 -21.09
CA ALA A 57 -20.93 -0.03 -19.94
C ALA A 57 -20.12 0.18 -18.64
N THR A 58 -19.10 -0.64 -18.40
CA THR A 58 -18.15 -0.48 -17.30
C THR A 58 -16.89 -1.32 -17.54
N THR A 59 -15.81 -1.02 -16.84
CA THR A 59 -14.55 -1.75 -16.95
C THR A 59 -14.26 -2.55 -15.69
N THR A 60 -13.63 -3.72 -15.84
CA THR A 60 -13.09 -4.43 -14.68
C THR A 60 -12.01 -3.58 -14.01
N LEU A 61 -11.98 -3.59 -12.69
CA LEU A 61 -11.04 -2.79 -11.91
C LEU A 61 -9.62 -3.36 -12.08
N ASP A 62 -8.66 -2.51 -12.45
CA ASP A 62 -7.24 -2.88 -12.59
C ASP A 62 -6.64 -3.16 -11.20
N SER A 63 -5.89 -4.25 -11.05
CA SER A 63 -5.32 -4.66 -9.75
C SER A 63 -4.46 -3.56 -9.11
N ARG A 64 -3.80 -2.72 -9.90
CA ARG A 64 -3.02 -1.57 -9.41
C ARG A 64 -3.93 -0.49 -8.83
N VAL A 65 -5.10 -0.28 -9.42
CA VAL A 65 -6.10 0.66 -8.88
C VAL A 65 -6.63 0.12 -7.55
N LEU A 66 -6.91 -1.19 -7.47
CA LEU A 66 -7.39 -1.81 -6.22
C LEU A 66 -6.38 -1.60 -5.10
N ASP A 67 -5.11 -1.96 -5.35
CA ASP A 67 -4.02 -1.83 -4.40
C ASP A 67 -3.89 -0.40 -3.86
N LYS A 68 -3.98 0.61 -4.73
CA LYS A 68 -3.95 2.03 -4.31
C LYS A 68 -5.20 2.48 -3.56
N MET A 69 -6.36 1.87 -3.80
CA MET A 69 -7.59 2.19 -3.08
C MET A 69 -7.65 1.53 -1.70
N MET A 70 -7.10 0.34 -1.52
CA MET A 70 -7.21 -0.46 -0.29
C MET A 70 -6.84 0.29 1.00
N PRO A 71 -5.77 1.11 1.06
CA PRO A 71 -5.43 1.87 2.26
C PRO A 71 -6.54 2.83 2.70
N TYR A 72 -7.25 3.46 1.78
CA TYR A 72 -8.32 4.42 2.07
C TYR A 72 -9.65 3.76 2.42
N LEU A 73 -9.83 2.49 2.01
CA LEU A 73 -10.99 1.68 2.37
C LEU A 73 -10.83 0.97 3.73
N THR A 74 -9.62 0.94 4.28
CA THR A 74 -9.32 0.20 5.52
C THR A 74 -8.78 1.12 6.61
N VAL A 75 -7.65 1.76 6.38
CA VAL A 75 -6.93 2.55 7.38
C VAL A 75 -7.31 4.03 7.29
N TYR A 76 -7.17 4.66 6.13
CA TYR A 76 -7.34 6.11 5.92
C TYR A 76 -8.77 6.49 5.47
N HIS A 77 -9.78 5.99 6.19
CA HIS A 77 -11.20 6.14 5.87
C HIS A 77 -11.79 7.51 6.29
N GLY A 78 -10.94 8.54 6.43
CA GLY A 78 -11.35 9.88 6.84
C GLY A 78 -12.18 10.62 5.79
N ASN A 79 -13.05 11.54 6.24
CA ASN A 79 -13.69 12.48 5.33
C ASN A 79 -12.67 13.61 5.00
N PRO A 80 -12.32 13.83 3.71
CA PRO A 80 -11.33 14.84 3.29
C PRO A 80 -11.73 16.28 3.64
N HIS A 81 -13.00 16.55 3.98
CA HIS A 81 -13.44 17.86 4.44
C HIS A 81 -13.25 18.08 5.96
N SER A 82 -12.78 17.09 6.70
CA SER A 82 -12.54 17.20 8.14
C SER A 82 -11.21 17.91 8.42
N ARG A 83 -11.27 19.19 8.75
CA ARG A 83 -10.05 20.04 8.89
C ARG A 83 -9.34 19.95 10.25
N THR A 84 -9.91 19.24 11.24
CA THR A 84 -9.42 19.25 12.63
C THR A 84 -8.77 17.95 13.08
N ARG A 85 -8.84 16.88 12.26
CA ARG A 85 -8.38 15.53 12.62
C ARG A 85 -7.43 15.00 11.56
N MET A 86 -6.43 14.24 12.01
CA MET A 86 -5.38 13.68 11.15
C MET A 86 -5.94 12.83 10.00
N TYR A 87 -6.92 11.96 10.28
CA TYR A 87 -7.62 11.19 9.25
C TYR A 87 -8.20 12.06 8.13
N GLY A 88 -8.67 13.27 8.44
CA GLY A 88 -9.19 14.18 7.41
C GLY A 88 -8.08 14.77 6.55
N TRP A 89 -6.95 15.14 7.14
CA TRP A 89 -5.79 15.68 6.41
C TRP A 89 -5.16 14.64 5.47
N GLU A 90 -5.05 13.38 5.91
CA GLU A 90 -4.54 12.27 5.10
C GLU A 90 -5.44 12.03 3.88
N SER A 91 -6.75 11.95 4.08
CA SER A 91 -7.72 11.80 3.00
C SER A 91 -7.78 13.03 2.07
N GLU A 92 -7.62 14.24 2.61
CA GLU A 92 -7.54 15.48 1.81
C GLU A 92 -6.32 15.46 0.89
N ALA A 93 -5.15 15.08 1.42
CA ALA A 93 -3.92 14.97 0.64
C ALA A 93 -4.06 13.96 -0.50
N ALA A 94 -4.68 12.81 -0.24
CA ALA A 94 -4.96 11.80 -1.25
C ALA A 94 -5.88 12.30 -2.37
N VAL A 95 -6.98 12.99 -2.02
CA VAL A 95 -7.91 13.56 -3.00
C VAL A 95 -7.23 14.64 -3.86
N LYS A 96 -6.39 15.49 -3.26
CA LYS A 96 -5.61 16.50 -4.01
C LYS A 96 -4.62 15.84 -4.97
N HIS A 97 -3.95 14.77 -4.54
CA HIS A 97 -3.03 14.04 -5.39
C HIS A 97 -3.76 13.39 -6.58
N ALA A 98 -4.89 12.72 -6.34
CA ALA A 98 -5.70 12.13 -7.40
C ALA A 98 -6.22 13.18 -8.39
N ARG A 99 -6.62 14.36 -7.92
CA ARG A 99 -7.04 15.47 -8.79
C ARG A 99 -5.90 15.93 -9.69
N GLN A 100 -4.69 16.09 -9.14
CA GLN A 100 -3.53 16.47 -9.93
C GLN A 100 -3.21 15.43 -11.01
N GLN A 101 -3.27 14.13 -10.68
CA GLN A 101 -3.04 13.07 -11.68
C GLN A 101 -4.02 13.15 -12.85
N ILE A 102 -5.30 13.45 -12.59
CA ILE A 102 -6.31 13.64 -13.64
C ILE A 102 -6.02 14.92 -14.44
N ALA A 103 -5.69 16.02 -13.76
CA ALA A 103 -5.37 17.28 -14.41
C ALA A 103 -4.17 17.14 -15.36
N ASP A 104 -3.09 16.49 -14.91
CA ASP A 104 -1.90 16.21 -15.71
C ASP A 104 -2.21 15.32 -16.92
N LEU A 105 -3.10 14.34 -16.76
CA LEU A 105 -3.51 13.43 -17.84
C LEU A 105 -4.24 14.16 -18.98
N ILE A 106 -5.08 15.15 -18.65
CA ILE A 106 -5.91 15.87 -19.63
C ILE A 106 -5.34 17.25 -19.99
N GLY A 107 -4.22 17.66 -19.39
CA GLY A 107 -3.61 18.99 -19.59
C GLY A 107 -4.43 20.14 -18.99
N ALA A 108 -5.12 19.91 -17.87
CA ALA A 108 -5.91 20.92 -17.17
C ALA A 108 -5.15 21.51 -15.95
N ASP A 109 -5.69 22.57 -15.39
CA ASP A 109 -5.27 23.07 -14.07
C ASP A 109 -5.97 22.31 -12.93
N LYS A 110 -5.36 22.32 -11.75
CA LYS A 110 -5.76 21.53 -10.58
C LYS A 110 -6.71 22.24 -9.60
#